data_AF-A0A5J9TQJ9-F1
#
_entry.id   AF-A0A5J9TQJ9-F1
#
_cell.length_a   1.000
_cell.length_b   1.000
_cell.length_c   1.000
_cell.angle_alpha   90.00
_cell.angle_beta   90.00
_cell.angle_gamma   90.00
#
_symmetry.space_group_name_H-M   'P 1'
#
loop_
_entity.id
_entity.type
_entity.pdbx_description
1 polymer ?
#
loop_
_entity_poly.entity_id
_entity_poly.type
_entity_poly.pdbx_seq_one_letter_code
_entity_poly.pdbx_strand_id
1 'polypeptide(L)'
;MEVIWGLKNLMRSLVPKEKIELTEEDRLPMSKGLIMFLRRYGLVVRPEAVNQQIVLGARVLYNCECIEDDQSASLHRNALLCGIGYQGWDLLKLSTALKLVCFPHDNVAGDHEIFSNEELSKLKRDAPKYERRLSKVACLRFYTEIVRAREIKTKKIKELESLIEEAEETYGVEQIRGSRKPVLNKRKRLKLKKNKEDIEIREASQDEKLEVHEVEQTEVRKLRRPTKRVKLSEGKLMRLIKLNRWLIKLKKKRKHMKLNS
;
A
#
# COMPACT_ATOMS: atom_id res chain seq x y z
N MET A 1 -6.92 24.35 -4.36
CA MET A 1 -7.55 23.51 -5.40
C MET A 1 -7.00 22.08 -5.34
N GLU A 2 -7.19 21.38 -4.21
CA GLU A 2 -6.66 20.01 -4.03
C GLU A 2 -7.61 18.93 -4.57
N VAL A 3 -8.93 19.17 -4.47
CA VAL A 3 -9.97 18.25 -4.93
C VAL A 3 -9.92 18.08 -6.45
N ILE A 4 -9.80 19.18 -7.20
CA ILE A 4 -9.70 19.16 -8.68
C ILE A 4 -8.42 18.43 -9.12
N TRP A 5 -7.34 18.57 -8.36
CA TRP A 5 -6.07 17.87 -8.61
C TRP A 5 -6.18 16.36 -8.33
N GLY A 6 -6.78 15.98 -7.21
CA GLY A 6 -7.03 14.57 -6.88
C GLY A 6 -7.91 13.90 -7.94
N LEU A 7 -8.96 14.59 -8.40
CA LEU A 7 -9.80 14.14 -9.51
C LEU A 7 -9.00 13.99 -10.80
N LYS A 8 -8.17 14.98 -11.17
CA LYS A 8 -7.33 14.92 -12.36
C LYS A 8 -6.37 13.72 -12.36
N ASN A 9 -5.78 13.41 -11.20
CA ASN A 9 -4.91 12.24 -11.04
C ASN A 9 -5.65 10.91 -11.12
N LEU A 10 -6.86 10.85 -10.58
CA LEU A 10 -7.69 9.64 -10.59
C LEU A 10 -8.45 9.45 -11.91
N MET A 11 -8.46 10.45 -12.78
CA MET A 11 -9.29 10.50 -13.99
C MET A 11 -9.01 9.34 -14.95
N ARG A 12 -7.75 8.92 -15.12
CA ARG A 12 -7.43 7.72 -15.92
C ARG A 12 -8.02 6.42 -15.36
N SER A 13 -8.24 6.35 -14.05
CA SER A 13 -8.87 5.20 -13.38
C SER A 13 -10.40 5.32 -13.39
N LEU A 14 -10.93 6.53 -13.16
CA LEU A 14 -12.37 6.79 -13.08
C LEU A 14 -13.03 6.83 -14.47
N VAL A 15 -12.35 7.39 -15.47
CA VAL A 15 -12.81 7.58 -16.84
C VAL A 15 -11.68 7.22 -17.83
N PRO A 16 -11.46 5.92 -18.11
CA PRO A 16 -10.33 5.46 -18.94
C PRO A 16 -10.33 5.98 -20.39
N LYS A 17 -11.46 6.48 -20.87
CA LYS A 17 -11.61 7.05 -22.21
C LYS A 17 -11.08 8.49 -22.30
N GLU A 18 -10.96 9.20 -21.18
CA GLU A 18 -10.37 10.54 -21.14
C GLU A 18 -8.84 10.42 -21.18
N LYS A 19 -8.26 10.79 -22.32
CA LYS A 19 -6.81 10.95 -22.49
C LYS A 19 -6.39 12.31 -21.96
N ILE A 20 -6.41 12.46 -20.64
CA ILE A 20 -5.81 13.64 -20.02
C ILE A 20 -4.37 13.30 -19.66
N GLU A 21 -3.45 14.05 -20.25
CA GLU A 21 -2.04 14.03 -19.93
C GLU A 21 -1.78 15.07 -18.86
N LEU A 22 -1.31 14.61 -17.69
CA LEU A 22 -0.91 15.50 -16.61
C LEU A 22 0.36 16.22 -17.04
N THR A 23 0.30 17.54 -17.20
CA THR A 23 1.46 18.41 -17.41
C THR A 23 2.37 18.41 -16.17
N GLU A 24 3.63 18.82 -16.29
CA GLU A 24 4.52 18.97 -15.12
C GLU A 24 3.95 19.92 -14.05
N GLU A 25 3.19 20.93 -14.49
CA GLU A 25 2.47 21.86 -13.61
C GLU A 25 1.25 21.22 -12.94
N ASP A 26 0.58 20.27 -13.61
CA ASP A 26 -0.47 19.44 -13.00
C ASP A 26 0.11 18.34 -12.09
N ARG A 27 1.39 17.97 -12.25
CA ARG A 27 2.06 16.96 -11.40
C ARG A 27 2.41 17.52 -10.02
N LEU A 28 2.61 18.84 -9.90
CA LEU A 28 3.00 19.49 -8.66
C LEU A 28 2.33 20.87 -8.53
N PRO A 29 1.22 20.93 -7.79
CA PRO A 29 1.27 21.69 -6.55
C PRO A 29 0.72 20.87 -5.38
N MET A 30 1.49 20.90 -4.29
CA MET A 30 1.27 20.14 -3.08
C MET A 30 -0.11 20.31 -2.48
N SER A 31 -0.67 19.24 -1.91
CA SER A 31 -1.73 19.41 -0.91
C SER A 31 -1.10 19.94 0.39
N LYS A 32 -1.59 21.07 0.89
CA LYS A 32 -1.26 21.58 2.22
C LYS A 32 -1.54 20.51 3.28
N GLY A 33 -2.56 19.67 3.04
CA GLY A 33 -2.89 18.52 3.86
C GLY A 33 -1.74 17.53 4.03
N LEU A 34 -1.01 17.19 2.96
CA LEU A 34 0.13 16.26 3.05
C LEU A 34 1.27 16.82 3.90
N ILE A 35 1.61 18.09 3.71
CA ILE A 35 2.68 18.75 4.49
C ILE A 35 2.27 18.81 5.97
N MET A 36 1.03 19.21 6.26
CA MET A 36 0.52 19.21 7.62
C MET A 36 0.52 17.81 8.23
N PHE A 37 0.12 16.79 7.45
CA PHE A 37 0.13 15.40 7.87
C PHE A 37 1.54 14.93 8.27
N LEU A 38 2.53 15.13 7.39
CA LEU A 38 3.93 14.77 7.64
C LEU A 38 4.52 15.52 8.84
N ARG A 39 4.18 16.81 9.00
CA ARG A 39 4.62 17.63 10.14
C ARG A 39 4.17 17.07 11.49
N ARG A 40 3.02 16.38 11.57
CA ARG A 40 2.57 15.70 12.82
C ARG A 40 3.55 14.62 13.29
N TYR A 41 4.38 14.11 12.37
CA TYR A 41 5.41 13.12 12.63
C TYR A 41 6.80 13.72 12.81
N GLY A 42 6.93 15.06 12.85
CA GLY A 42 8.24 15.73 12.85
C GLY A 42 8.93 15.72 11.48
N LEU A 43 8.27 15.22 10.44
CA LEU A 43 8.81 15.15 9.09
C LEU A 43 8.58 16.49 8.37
N VAL A 44 9.66 17.27 8.25
CA VAL A 44 9.63 18.57 7.57
C VAL A 44 10.19 18.41 6.17
N VAL A 45 9.37 18.71 5.17
CA VAL A 45 9.74 18.63 3.76
C VAL A 45 9.28 19.91 3.05
N ARG A 46 10.16 20.46 2.21
CA ARG A 46 9.80 21.56 1.32
C ARG A 46 8.82 21.04 0.26
N PRO A 47 7.80 21.83 -0.09
CA PRO A 47 6.85 21.42 -1.11
C PRO A 47 7.54 20.95 -2.40
N GLU A 48 8.56 21.67 -2.84
CA GLU A 48 9.23 21.40 -4.10
C GLU A 48 10.07 20.10 -4.10
N ALA A 49 10.39 19.56 -2.91
CA ALA A 49 11.13 18.32 -2.74
C ALA A 49 10.22 17.07 -2.64
N VAL A 50 8.89 17.23 -2.51
CA VAL A 50 8.00 16.07 -2.38
C VAL A 50 7.90 15.30 -3.68
N ASN A 51 8.31 14.03 -3.65
CA ASN A 51 8.22 13.11 -4.77
C ASN A 51 7.18 11.99 -4.54
N GLN A 52 6.97 11.13 -5.54
CA GLN A 52 6.00 10.04 -5.50
C GLN A 52 6.23 9.05 -4.34
N GLN A 53 7.49 8.79 -3.97
CA GLN A 53 7.81 7.85 -2.89
C GLN A 53 7.37 8.40 -1.53
N ILE A 54 7.57 9.70 -1.30
CA ILE A 54 7.10 10.40 -0.09
C ILE A 54 5.57 10.33 -0.01
N VAL A 55 4.86 10.56 -1.12
CA VAL A 55 3.38 10.46 -1.15
C VAL A 55 2.89 9.03 -0.84
N LEU A 56 3.51 8.02 -1.44
CA LEU A 56 3.16 6.62 -1.18
C LEU A 56 3.47 6.21 0.27
N GLY A 57 4.59 6.68 0.82
CA GLY A 57 4.94 6.45 2.21
C GLY A 57 3.97 7.11 3.18
N ALA A 58 3.58 8.36 2.92
CA ALA A 58 2.57 9.07 3.70
C ALA A 58 1.21 8.38 3.65
N ARG A 59 0.81 7.83 2.51
CA ARG A 59 -0.41 7.03 2.39
C ARG A 59 -0.36 5.78 3.27
N VAL A 60 0.78 5.11 3.35
CA VAL A 60 0.94 3.95 4.25
C VAL A 60 0.79 4.38 5.71
N LEU A 61 1.41 5.49 6.13
CA LEU A 61 1.22 6.04 7.47
C LEU A 61 -0.25 6.38 7.76
N TYR A 62 -0.94 7.01 6.80
CA TYR A 62 -2.35 7.35 6.93
C TYR A 62 -3.22 6.11 7.12
N ASN A 63 -2.97 5.05 6.34
CA ASN A 63 -3.69 3.78 6.52
C ASN A 63 -3.46 3.18 7.92
N CYS A 64 -2.27 3.34 8.51
CA CYS A 64 -2.01 2.91 9.88
C CYS A 64 -2.86 3.70 10.89
N GLU A 65 -3.00 5.02 10.73
CA GLU A 65 -3.91 5.82 11.58
C GLU A 65 -5.36 5.36 11.43
N CYS A 66 -5.84 5.11 10.20
CA CYS A 66 -7.19 4.62 9.98
C CYS A 66 -7.45 3.29 10.71
N ILE A 67 -6.48 2.37 10.72
CA ILE A 67 -6.62 1.11 11.47
C ILE A 67 -6.74 1.38 12.97
N GLU A 68 -5.92 2.27 13.52
CA GLU A 68 -5.99 2.67 14.93
C GLU A 68 -7.36 3.30 15.25
N ASP A 69 -7.87 4.19 14.38
CA ASP A 69 -9.15 4.87 14.56
C ASP A 69 -10.35 3.92 14.42
N ASP A 70 -10.38 3.08 13.39
CA ASP A 70 -11.44 2.10 13.13
C ASP A 70 -11.61 1.13 14.32
N GLN A 71 -10.50 0.81 14.98
CA GLN A 71 -10.48 -0.11 16.11
C GLN A 71 -10.70 0.55 17.46
N SER A 72 -10.46 1.87 17.57
CA SER A 72 -10.55 2.64 18.81
C SER A 72 -11.90 2.45 19.51
N ALA A 73 -13.01 2.68 18.79
CA ALA A 73 -14.36 2.55 19.36
C ALA A 73 -14.64 1.11 19.86
N SER A 74 -14.19 0.11 19.11
CA SER A 74 -14.37 -1.31 19.48
C SER A 74 -13.56 -1.67 20.72
N LEU A 75 -12.32 -1.20 20.83
CA LEU A 75 -11.45 -1.47 21.97
C LEU A 75 -11.98 -0.82 23.24
N HIS A 76 -12.35 0.46 23.18
CA HIS A 76 -12.92 1.17 24.33
C HIS A 76 -14.23 0.53 24.80
N ARG A 77 -15.10 0.10 23.87
CA ARG A 77 -16.33 -0.62 24.22
C ARG A 77 -16.04 -1.94 24.93
N ASN A 78 -15.11 -2.74 24.42
CA ASN A 78 -14.73 -4.02 25.06
C ASN A 78 -14.08 -3.80 26.44
N ALA A 79 -13.25 -2.76 26.57
CA ALA A 79 -12.67 -2.34 27.84
C ALA A 79 -13.75 -2.03 28.89
N LEU A 80 -14.77 -1.26 28.49
CA LEU A 80 -15.89 -0.87 29.33
C LEU A 80 -16.73 -2.08 29.75
N LEU A 81 -17.03 -3.01 28.84
CA LEU A 81 -17.76 -4.25 29.13
C LEU A 81 -17.03 -5.14 30.16
N CYS A 82 -15.71 -5.07 30.17
CA CYS A 82 -14.85 -5.76 31.12
C CYS A 82 -14.56 -4.94 32.38
N GLY A 83 -15.03 -3.69 32.49
CA GLY A 83 -14.69 -2.83 33.63
C GLY A 83 -13.18 -2.65 33.82
N ILE A 84 -12.39 -2.78 32.74
CA ILE A 84 -10.96 -2.54 32.80
C ILE A 84 -10.78 -1.02 32.95
N GLY A 85 -10.03 -0.59 33.96
CA GLY A 85 -9.67 0.82 34.11
C GLY A 85 -8.76 1.23 32.96
N TYR A 86 -9.32 1.78 31.87
CA TYR A 86 -8.59 2.10 30.65
C TYR A 86 -8.27 3.60 30.50
N GLN A 87 -8.60 4.43 31.49
CA GLN A 87 -8.29 5.86 31.42
C GLN A 87 -6.78 6.08 31.34
N GLY A 88 -6.36 6.85 30.33
CA GLY A 88 -4.94 7.14 30.07
C GLY A 88 -4.17 6.02 29.35
N TRP A 89 -4.80 4.90 29.02
CA TRP A 89 -4.14 3.83 28.25
C TRP A 89 -4.20 4.13 26.76
N ASP A 90 -3.08 3.91 26.08
CA ASP A 90 -3.04 3.94 24.62
C ASP A 90 -3.70 2.68 24.02
N LEU A 91 -4.00 2.73 22.72
CA LEU A 91 -4.69 1.63 22.04
C LEU A 91 -3.89 0.31 22.07
N LEU A 92 -2.55 0.38 22.06
CA LEU A 92 -1.72 -0.80 22.19
C LEU A 92 -1.88 -1.44 23.56
N LYS A 93 -1.64 -0.69 24.64
CA LYS A 93 -1.81 -1.16 26.02
C LYS A 93 -3.22 -1.72 26.21
N LEU A 94 -4.24 -1.05 25.69
CA LEU A 94 -5.60 -1.54 25.78
C LEU A 94 -5.83 -2.86 25.03
N SER A 95 -5.36 -2.96 23.79
CA SER A 95 -5.50 -4.18 22.98
C SER A 95 -4.73 -5.37 23.58
N THR A 96 -3.55 -5.11 24.16
CA THR A 96 -2.74 -6.12 24.86
C THR A 96 -3.45 -6.60 26.11
N ALA A 97 -4.08 -5.71 26.89
CA ALA A 97 -4.86 -6.11 28.06
C ALA A 97 -6.04 -7.02 27.70
N LEU A 98 -6.78 -6.69 26.63
CA LEU A 98 -7.89 -7.52 26.15
C LEU A 98 -7.41 -8.88 25.63
N LYS A 99 -6.27 -8.93 24.95
CA LYS A 99 -5.62 -10.19 24.56
C LYS A 99 -5.23 -11.01 25.80
N LEU A 100 -4.53 -10.43 26.77
CA LEU A 100 -4.07 -11.11 27.98
C LEU A 100 -5.23 -11.70 28.78
N VAL A 101 -6.34 -10.97 28.88
CA VAL A 101 -7.56 -11.47 29.51
C VAL A 101 -8.16 -12.68 28.76
N CYS A 102 -8.10 -12.68 27.43
CA CYS A 102 -8.61 -13.77 26.60
C CYS A 102 -7.66 -14.98 26.55
N PHE A 103 -6.36 -14.75 26.74
CA PHE A 103 -5.26 -15.71 26.63
C PHE A 103 -4.26 -15.51 27.79
N PRO A 104 -4.64 -15.82 29.05
CA PRO A 104 -3.84 -15.46 30.23
C PRO A 104 -2.52 -16.24 30.37
N HIS A 105 -2.38 -17.33 29.63
CA HIS A 105 -1.17 -18.16 29.58
C HIS A 105 -0.24 -17.81 28.42
N ASP A 106 -0.70 -16.97 27.47
CA ASP A 106 0.17 -16.46 26.42
C ASP A 106 1.08 -15.40 27.04
N ASN A 107 2.39 -15.66 27.01
CA ASN A 107 3.38 -14.62 27.27
C ASN A 107 3.51 -13.80 26.00
N VAL A 108 3.09 -12.53 26.03
CA VAL A 108 3.36 -11.62 24.93
C VAL A 108 4.75 -11.03 25.15
N ALA A 109 5.59 -11.10 24.12
CA ALA A 109 6.89 -10.42 24.16
C ALA A 109 6.65 -8.92 24.42
N GLY A 110 7.29 -8.38 25.46
CA GLY A 110 7.14 -6.97 25.86
C GLY A 110 6.00 -6.69 26.86
N ASP A 111 5.32 -7.70 27.42
CA ASP A 111 4.26 -7.48 28.43
C ASP A 111 4.72 -6.62 29.62
N HIS A 112 5.96 -6.84 30.10
CA HIS A 112 6.56 -6.08 31.19
C HIS A 112 7.00 -4.66 30.80
N GLU A 113 7.11 -4.37 29.51
CA GLU A 113 7.36 -3.00 29.02
C GLU A 113 6.05 -2.18 28.95
N ILE A 114 4.92 -2.87 28.72
CA ILE A 114 3.59 -2.25 28.56
C ILE A 114 2.85 -2.13 29.91
N PHE A 115 3.01 -3.10 30.81
CA PHE A 115 2.33 -3.18 32.09
C PHE A 115 3.29 -3.29 33.27
N SER A 116 2.88 -2.68 34.39
CA SER A 116 3.45 -3.02 35.69
C SER A 116 3.14 -4.47 36.08
N ASN A 117 3.95 -5.05 36.96
CA ASN A 117 3.74 -6.42 37.44
C ASN A 117 2.39 -6.56 38.18
N GLU A 118 1.93 -5.51 38.85
CA GLU A 118 0.65 -5.44 39.55
C GLU A 118 -0.53 -5.44 38.56
N GLU A 119 -0.45 -4.64 37.49
CA GLU A 119 -1.45 -4.63 36.42
C GLU A 119 -1.54 -6.01 35.74
N LEU A 120 -0.40 -6.60 35.39
CA LEU A 120 -0.34 -7.91 34.73
C LEU A 120 -0.92 -9.01 35.61
N SER A 121 -0.53 -9.03 36.90
CA SER A 121 -1.05 -10.00 37.88
C SER A 121 -2.55 -9.84 38.08
N LYS A 122 -3.06 -8.60 38.11
CA LYS A 122 -4.50 -8.32 38.22
C LYS A 122 -5.25 -8.79 36.98
N LEU A 123 -4.77 -8.48 35.78
CA LEU A 123 -5.40 -8.88 34.51
C LEU A 123 -5.50 -10.41 34.39
N LYS A 124 -4.42 -11.14 34.72
CA LYS A 124 -4.40 -12.61 34.70
C LYS A 124 -5.34 -13.22 35.73
N ARG A 125 -5.35 -12.70 36.97
CA ARG A 125 -6.26 -13.15 38.03
C ARG A 125 -7.73 -12.92 37.66
N ASP A 126 -8.02 -11.79 37.01
CA ASP A 126 -9.38 -11.42 36.66
C ASP A 126 -9.84 -12.05 35.33
N ALA A 127 -8.96 -12.66 34.54
CA ALA A 127 -9.25 -13.27 33.23
C ALA A 127 -10.53 -14.14 33.20
N PRO A 128 -10.79 -15.05 34.17
CA PRO A 128 -12.00 -15.88 34.17
C PRO A 128 -13.31 -15.07 34.22
N LYS A 129 -13.30 -13.84 34.74
CA LYS A 129 -14.48 -12.96 34.80
C LYS A 129 -14.98 -12.55 33.42
N TYR A 130 -14.14 -12.68 32.39
CA TYR A 130 -14.38 -12.12 31.06
C TYR A 130 -14.58 -13.19 29.97
N GLU A 131 -14.44 -14.47 30.30
CA GLU A 131 -14.45 -15.59 29.32
C GLU A 131 -15.70 -15.63 28.43
N ARG A 132 -16.85 -15.17 28.94
CA ARG A 132 -18.12 -15.12 28.19
C ARG A 132 -18.50 -13.73 27.67
N ARG A 133 -17.72 -12.70 28.00
CA ARG A 133 -17.98 -11.31 27.62
C ARG A 133 -17.22 -10.89 26.37
N LEU A 134 -16.07 -11.52 26.13
CA LEU A 134 -15.18 -11.19 25.03
C LEU A 134 -15.10 -12.32 24.02
N SER A 135 -15.10 -11.94 22.74
CA SER A 135 -14.71 -12.86 21.67
C SER A 135 -13.20 -12.97 21.64
N LYS A 136 -12.66 -14.15 21.98
CA LYS A 136 -11.22 -14.47 21.91
C LYS A 136 -10.65 -14.16 20.51
N VAL A 137 -11.39 -14.52 19.47
CA VAL A 137 -11.01 -14.26 18.06
C VAL A 137 -10.95 -12.77 17.76
N ALA A 138 -11.95 -11.99 18.20
CA ALA A 138 -11.96 -10.55 17.98
C ALA A 138 -10.83 -9.84 18.72
N CYS A 139 -10.60 -10.19 19.99
CA CYS A 139 -9.53 -9.60 20.81
C CYS A 139 -8.15 -9.89 20.21
N LEU A 140 -7.93 -11.12 19.74
CA LEU A 140 -6.69 -11.46 19.05
C LEU A 140 -6.51 -10.65 17.76
N ARG A 141 -7.56 -10.51 16.95
CA ARG A 141 -7.52 -9.70 15.72
C ARG A 141 -7.20 -8.24 16.00
N PHE A 142 -7.85 -7.63 16.99
CA PHE A 142 -7.59 -6.24 17.35
C PHE A 142 -6.12 -6.04 17.75
N TYR A 143 -5.62 -6.91 18.65
CA TYR A 143 -4.21 -6.87 19.05
C TYR A 143 -3.26 -7.01 17.85
N THR A 144 -3.48 -8.00 16.97
CA THR A 144 -2.54 -8.24 15.85
C THR A 144 -2.55 -7.09 14.83
N GLU A 145 -3.71 -6.50 14.55
CA GLU A 145 -3.84 -5.36 13.65
C GLU A 145 -3.17 -4.11 14.23
N ILE A 146 -3.34 -3.81 15.53
CA ILE A 146 -2.65 -2.67 16.18
C ILE A 146 -1.14 -2.85 16.18
N VAL A 147 -0.65 -4.00 16.64
CA VAL A 147 0.79 -4.27 16.70
C VAL A 147 1.40 -4.14 15.31
N ARG A 148 0.77 -4.74 14.30
CA ARG A 148 1.21 -4.65 12.92
C ARG A 148 1.18 -3.21 12.39
N ALA A 149 0.11 -2.46 12.67
CA ALA A 149 0.00 -1.06 12.26
C ALA A 149 1.12 -0.22 12.88
N ARG A 150 1.42 -0.40 14.16
CA ARG A 150 2.51 0.30 14.86
C ARG A 150 3.89 -0.08 14.32
N GLU A 151 4.16 -1.35 14.07
CA GLU A 151 5.41 -1.79 13.47
C GLU A 151 5.63 -1.18 12.08
N ILE A 152 4.59 -1.18 11.24
CA ILE A 152 4.63 -0.57 9.91
C ILE A 152 4.83 0.93 10.03
N LYS A 153 4.11 1.60 10.94
CA LYS A 153 4.21 3.05 11.20
C LYS A 153 5.64 3.44 11.57
N THR A 154 6.25 2.76 12.56
CA THR A 154 7.64 3.03 12.97
C THR A 154 8.64 2.83 11.84
N LYS A 155 8.51 1.72 11.08
CA LYS A 155 9.40 1.48 9.93
C LYS A 155 9.23 2.54 8.85
N LYS A 156 7.98 2.93 8.59
CA LYS A 156 7.66 3.87 7.51
C LYS A 156 8.05 5.30 7.85
N ILE A 157 7.97 5.72 9.11
CA ILE A 157 8.51 7.01 9.56
C ILE A 157 10.00 7.09 9.23
N LYS A 158 10.79 6.09 9.61
CA LYS A 158 12.23 6.05 9.31
C LYS A 158 12.55 6.07 7.81
N GLU A 159 11.80 5.31 7.03
CA GLU A 159 11.95 5.32 5.57
C GLU A 159 11.62 6.69 4.96
N LEU A 160 10.59 7.37 5.48
CA LEU A 160 10.24 8.72 5.05
C LEU A 160 11.29 9.74 5.46
N GLU A 161 11.91 9.62 6.63
CA GLU A 161 13.04 10.47 7.03
C GLU A 161 14.16 10.40 5.98
N SER A 162 14.59 9.19 5.62
CA SER A 162 15.63 8.99 4.60
C SER A 162 15.21 9.50 3.21
N LEU A 163 13.97 9.26 2.80
CA LEU A 163 13.45 9.73 1.50
C LEU A 163 13.37 11.26 1.43
N ILE A 164 13.03 11.91 2.54
CA ILE A 164 12.96 13.36 2.61
C ILE A 164 14.37 13.95 2.56
N GLU A 165 15.33 13.38 3.30
CA GLU A 165 16.72 13.80 3.25
C GLU A 165 17.29 13.72 1.82
N GLU A 166 17.10 12.59 1.13
CA GLU A 166 17.53 12.41 -0.26
C GLU A 166 16.84 13.40 -1.21
N ALA A 167 15.54 13.64 -1.01
CA ALA A 167 14.78 14.56 -1.85
C ALA A 167 15.20 16.03 -1.67
N GLU A 168 15.55 16.41 -0.45
CA GLU A 168 16.04 17.75 -0.12
C GLU A 168 17.43 18.02 -0.71
N GLU A 169 18.32 17.02 -0.67
CA GLU A 169 19.64 17.07 -1.28
C GLU A 169 19.56 17.19 -2.81
N THR A 170 18.77 16.32 -3.44
CA THR A 170 18.59 16.33 -4.90
C THR A 170 18.02 17.65 -5.39
N TYR A 171 17.02 18.20 -4.69
CA TYR A 171 16.47 19.52 -4.99
C TYR A 171 17.53 20.63 -4.89
N GLY A 172 18.37 20.61 -3.84
CA GLY A 172 19.46 21.58 -3.69
C GLY A 172 20.45 21.54 -4.86
N VAL A 173 20.82 20.33 -5.32
CA VAL A 173 21.72 20.12 -6.46
C VAL A 173 21.10 20.62 -7.77
N GLU A 174 19.80 20.39 -7.97
CA GLU A 174 19.07 20.87 -9.16
C GLU A 174 18.95 22.39 -9.19
N GLN A 175 18.75 23.04 -8.04
CA GLN A 175 18.68 24.51 -7.96
C GLN A 175 20.04 25.16 -8.28
N ILE A 176 21.15 24.55 -7.84
CA ILE A 176 22.52 24.98 -8.18
C ILE A 176 22.78 24.80 -9.69
N ARG A 177 22.32 23.69 -10.29
CA ARG A 177 22.45 23.43 -11.74
C ARG A 177 21.58 24.36 -12.58
N GLY A 178 20.35 24.66 -12.16
CA GLY A 178 19.42 25.56 -12.84
C GLY A 178 19.85 27.03 -12.82
N SER A 179 20.62 27.43 -11.80
CA SER A 179 21.18 28.78 -11.68
C SER A 179 22.37 29.03 -12.62
N ARG A 180 23.03 27.98 -13.11
CA ARG A 180 24.03 28.06 -14.18
C ARG A 180 23.37 27.85 -15.54
N LYS A 181 22.62 28.83 -16.07
CA LYS A 181 22.30 28.83 -17.50
C LYS A 181 23.59 29.08 -18.29
N PRO A 182 24.15 28.13 -19.06
CA PRO A 182 25.17 28.49 -20.01
C PRO A 182 24.47 29.30 -21.10
N VAL A 183 24.95 30.52 -21.36
CA VAL A 183 24.54 31.29 -22.53
C VAL A 183 24.94 30.49 -23.77
N LEU A 184 24.04 29.62 -24.25
CA LEU A 184 24.28 28.81 -25.43
C LEU A 184 24.23 29.72 -26.66
N ASN A 185 25.41 30.01 -27.18
CA ASN A 185 25.60 30.79 -28.39
C ASN A 185 24.77 30.23 -29.56
N LYS A 186 24.15 31.10 -30.37
CA LYS A 186 23.13 30.78 -31.42
C LYS A 186 23.51 29.59 -32.32
N ARG A 187 24.81 29.38 -32.58
CA ARG A 187 25.32 28.24 -33.37
C ARG A 187 25.06 26.86 -32.74
N LYS A 188 25.06 26.72 -31.41
CA LYS A 188 24.76 25.43 -30.75
C LYS A 188 23.26 25.11 -30.76
N ARG A 189 22.38 26.13 -30.76
CA ARG A 189 20.93 25.96 -30.92
C ARG A 189 20.53 25.39 -32.28
N LEU A 190 21.20 25.82 -33.36
CA LEU A 190 20.96 25.24 -34.69
C LEU A 190 21.44 23.80 -34.81
N LYS A 191 22.57 23.44 -34.19
CA LYS A 191 23.06 22.04 -34.18
C LYS A 191 22.14 21.11 -33.37
N LEU A 192 21.58 21.59 -32.27
CA LEU A 192 20.66 20.80 -31.45
C LEU A 192 19.29 20.62 -32.12
N LYS A 193 18.80 21.61 -32.87
CA LYS A 193 17.58 21.47 -33.69
C LYS A 193 17.74 20.42 -34.78
N LYS A 194 18.86 20.44 -35.50
CA LYS A 194 19.16 19.46 -36.55
C LYS A 194 19.26 18.02 -35.99
N ASN A 195 19.93 17.85 -34.85
CA ASN A 195 19.99 16.55 -34.18
C ASN A 195 18.64 16.08 -33.63
N LYS A 196 17.70 16.99 -33.31
CA LYS A 196 16.36 16.61 -32.82
C LYS A 196 15.49 16.09 -33.97
N GLU A 197 15.54 16.75 -35.12
CA GLU A 197 14.86 16.30 -36.34
C GLU A 197 15.41 14.94 -36.82
N ASP A 198 16.73 14.71 -36.71
CA ASP A 198 17.35 13.43 -37.06
C ASP A 198 17.00 12.28 -36.08
N ILE A 199 16.60 12.59 -34.84
CA ILE A 199 16.17 11.60 -33.83
C ILE A 199 14.69 11.27 -34.01
N GLU A 200 13.82 12.28 -34.24
CA GLU A 200 12.39 12.07 -34.50
C GLU A 200 12.16 11.20 -35.76
N ILE A 201 12.99 11.34 -36.80
CA ILE A 201 12.91 10.49 -38.00
C ILE A 201 13.30 9.03 -37.69
N ARG A 202 14.23 8.80 -36.74
CA ARG A 202 14.64 7.45 -36.33
C ARG A 202 13.64 6.78 -35.39
N GLU A 203 13.03 7.54 -34.49
CA GLU A 203 12.01 7.04 -33.55
C GLU A 203 10.71 6.69 -34.30
N ALA A 204 10.29 7.48 -35.29
CA ALA A 204 9.14 7.16 -36.14
C ALA A 204 9.32 5.83 -36.93
N SER A 205 10.54 5.52 -37.36
CA SER A 205 10.86 4.22 -37.99
C SER A 205 10.93 3.04 -37.02
N GLN A 206 11.08 3.28 -35.72
CA GLN A 206 11.08 2.23 -34.68
C GLN A 206 9.67 1.96 -34.15
N ASP A 207 8.82 2.97 -34.05
CA ASP A 207 7.42 2.82 -33.64
C ASP A 207 6.61 2.02 -34.68
N GLU A 208 6.87 2.22 -35.97
CA GLU A 208 6.24 1.43 -37.04
C GLU A 208 6.65 -0.06 -36.98
N LYS A 209 7.85 -0.38 -36.50
CA LYS A 209 8.29 -1.78 -36.26
C LYS A 209 7.70 -2.39 -34.98
N LEU A 210 7.42 -1.57 -33.96
CA LEU A 210 6.79 -2.01 -32.72
C LEU A 210 5.28 -2.26 -32.88
N GLU A 211 4.58 -1.46 -33.70
CA GLU A 211 3.17 -1.68 -34.02
C GLU A 211 2.93 -3.02 -34.72
N VAL A 212 3.79 -3.40 -35.68
CA VAL A 212 3.69 -4.71 -36.37
C VAL A 212 3.87 -5.87 -35.38
N HIS A 213 4.76 -5.72 -34.39
CA HIS A 213 5.02 -6.75 -33.39
C HIS A 213 3.93 -6.82 -32.29
N GLU A 214 3.25 -5.71 -31.98
CA GLU A 214 2.09 -5.69 -31.07
C GLU A 214 0.82 -6.23 -31.71
N VAL A 215 0.62 -6.08 -33.03
CA VAL A 215 -0.50 -6.70 -33.77
C VAL A 215 -0.39 -8.23 -33.76
N GLU A 216 0.80 -8.79 -33.98
CA GLU A 216 1.03 -10.24 -33.86
C GLU A 216 0.82 -10.75 -32.41
N GLN A 217 1.25 -9.98 -31.39
CA GLN A 217 1.03 -10.36 -29.99
C GLN A 217 -0.43 -10.21 -29.52
N THR A 218 -1.19 -9.28 -30.10
CA THR A 218 -2.62 -9.11 -29.78
C THR A 218 -3.49 -10.18 -30.43
N GLU A 219 -3.12 -10.73 -31.59
CA GLU A 219 -3.77 -11.92 -32.15
C GLU A 219 -3.50 -13.19 -31.32
N VAL A 220 -2.27 -13.38 -30.83
CA VAL A 220 -1.94 -14.49 -29.91
C VAL A 220 -2.68 -14.34 -28.56
N ARG A 221 -2.93 -13.11 -28.09
CA ARG A 221 -3.70 -12.85 -26.86
C ARG A 221 -5.22 -13.02 -27.02
N LYS A 222 -5.79 -12.86 -28.22
CA LYS A 222 -7.23 -13.14 -28.47
C LYS A 222 -7.58 -14.62 -28.28
N LEU A 223 -6.61 -15.54 -28.41
CA LEU A 223 -6.77 -16.97 -28.10
C LEU A 223 -6.68 -17.31 -26.60
N ARG A 224 -6.40 -16.34 -25.72
CA ARG A 224 -6.40 -16.49 -24.25
C ARG A 224 -7.31 -15.46 -23.58
N ARG A 225 -8.64 -15.64 -23.66
CA ARG A 225 -9.59 -14.89 -22.83
C ARG A 225 -9.92 -15.63 -21.53
N PRO A 226 -9.96 -14.94 -20.37
CA PRO A 226 -10.54 -15.49 -19.14
C PRO A 226 -12.07 -15.36 -19.20
N THR A 227 -12.76 -16.48 -18.96
CA THR A 227 -14.21 -16.58 -18.89
C THR A 227 -14.75 -15.80 -17.69
N LYS A 228 -15.78 -14.97 -17.94
CA LYS A 228 -16.51 -14.19 -16.93
C LYS A 228 -17.03 -15.11 -15.80
N ARG A 229 -16.82 -14.72 -14.54
CA ARG A 229 -17.41 -15.40 -13.36
C ARG A 229 -18.93 -15.27 -13.38
N VAL A 230 -19.61 -16.31 -13.84
CA VAL A 230 -21.01 -16.59 -13.49
C VAL A 230 -21.01 -17.14 -12.06
N LYS A 231 -21.82 -16.57 -11.15
CA LYS A 231 -22.03 -17.15 -9.82
C LYS A 231 -22.64 -18.54 -9.98
N LEU A 232 -21.81 -19.58 -9.87
CA LEU A 232 -22.23 -20.97 -9.89
C LEU A 232 -22.60 -21.38 -8.46
N SER A 233 -23.87 -21.79 -8.25
CA SER A 233 -24.33 -22.42 -7.01
C SER A 233 -23.38 -23.54 -6.59
N GLU A 234 -23.12 -23.71 -5.29
CA GLU A 234 -22.12 -24.65 -4.73
C GLU A 234 -22.19 -26.08 -5.32
N GLY A 235 -23.40 -26.56 -5.64
CA GLY A 235 -23.61 -27.86 -6.29
C GLY A 235 -23.00 -27.98 -7.70
N LYS A 236 -22.88 -26.90 -8.47
CA LYS A 236 -22.21 -26.87 -9.78
C LYS A 236 -20.69 -26.72 -9.64
N LEU A 237 -20.21 -26.01 -8.61
CA LEU A 237 -18.79 -25.92 -8.29
C LEU A 237 -18.21 -27.30 -7.92
N MET A 238 -18.96 -28.08 -7.13
CA MET A 238 -18.56 -29.44 -6.74
C MET A 238 -18.51 -30.41 -7.93
N ARG A 239 -19.40 -30.26 -8.93
CA ARG A 239 -19.33 -31.07 -10.16
C ARG A 239 -18.11 -30.70 -11.02
N LEU A 240 -17.80 -29.42 -11.15
CA LEU A 240 -16.62 -28.94 -11.89
C LEU A 240 -15.31 -29.38 -11.23
N ILE A 241 -15.23 -29.38 -9.89
CA ILE A 241 -14.06 -29.88 -9.16
C ILE A 241 -13.86 -31.39 -9.37
N LYS A 242 -14.95 -32.18 -9.35
CA LYS A 242 -14.89 -33.62 -9.65
C LYS A 242 -14.44 -33.89 -11.09
N LEU A 243 -14.93 -33.12 -12.05
CA LEU A 243 -14.55 -33.25 -13.47
C LEU A 243 -13.09 -32.88 -13.71
N ASN A 244 -12.59 -31.81 -13.07
CA ASN A 244 -11.18 -31.43 -13.14
C ASN A 244 -10.27 -32.47 -12.51
N ARG A 245 -10.64 -33.07 -11.37
CA ARG A 245 -9.88 -34.19 -10.78
C ARG A 245 -9.82 -35.40 -11.70
N TRP A 246 -10.90 -35.72 -12.40
CA TRP A 246 -10.94 -36.83 -13.35
C TRP A 246 -10.07 -36.57 -14.59
N LEU A 247 -10.12 -35.36 -15.15
CA LEU A 247 -9.27 -34.94 -16.28
C LEU A 247 -7.78 -34.95 -15.93
N ILE A 248 -7.41 -34.56 -14.70
CA ILE A 248 -6.03 -34.64 -14.22
C ILE A 248 -5.57 -36.11 -14.12
N LYS A 249 -6.43 -37.01 -13.61
CA LYS A 249 -6.14 -38.46 -13.58
C LYS A 249 -5.95 -39.03 -14.99
N LEU A 250 -6.79 -38.65 -15.95
CA LEU A 250 -6.65 -39.06 -17.35
C LEU A 250 -5.36 -38.54 -17.99
N LYS A 251 -4.99 -37.28 -17.76
CA LYS A 251 -3.73 -36.71 -18.26
C LYS A 251 -2.50 -37.40 -17.66
N LYS A 252 -2.53 -37.78 -16.38
CA LYS A 252 -1.48 -38.60 -15.76
C LYS A 252 -1.41 -40.00 -16.39
N LYS A 253 -2.55 -40.66 -16.62
CA LYS A 253 -2.60 -41.98 -17.26
C LYS A 253 -2.08 -41.95 -18.71
N ARG A 254 -2.40 -40.88 -19.46
CA ARG A 254 -1.89 -40.65 -20.83
C ARG A 254 -0.39 -40.34 -20.87
N LYS A 255 0.16 -39.64 -19.86
CA LYS A 255 1.61 -39.45 -19.72
C LYS A 255 2.33 -40.76 -19.42
N HIS A 256 1.78 -41.59 -18.54
CA HIS A 256 2.36 -42.91 -18.27
C HIS A 256 2.32 -43.85 -19.48
N MET A 257 1.30 -43.79 -20.33
CA MET A 257 1.29 -44.56 -21.60
C MET A 257 2.32 -44.08 -22.63
N LYS A 258 2.68 -42.79 -22.64
CA LYS A 258 3.69 -42.22 -23.55
C LYS A 258 5.15 -42.41 -23.08
N LEU A 259 5.34 -42.87 -21.85
CA LEU A 259 6.67 -43.18 -21.30
C LEU A 259 7.01 -44.68 -21.39
N ASN A 260 6.05 -45.52 -21.79
CA ASN A 260 6.20 -46.97 -21.95
C ASN A 260 6.01 -47.44 -23.41
N SER A 261 6.17 -46.54 -24.39
CA SER A 261 6.24 -46.84 -25.83
C SER A 261 7.55 -46.31 -26.39
#